data_AF-A0A2G4SNX9-F1
#
_entry.id   AF-A0A2G4SNX9-F1
#
_cell.length_a   1.000
_cell.length_b   1.000
_cell.length_c   1.000
_cell.angle_alpha   90.00
_cell.angle_beta   90.00
_cell.angle_gamma   90.00
#
_symmetry.space_group_name_H-M   'P 1'
#
loop_
_entity.id
_entity.type
_entity.pdbx_description
1 polymer ?
#
loop_
_entity_poly.entity_id
_entity_poly.type
_entity_poly.pdbx_seq_one_letter_code
_entity_poly.pdbx_strand_id
1 'polypeptide(L)'
;MDHLIQAYNSSTQVLIPVLQKRSKASYITAAIALIIAQRLYSYFRVPKHLRGFPKLPYFGIAKSLLTKELPRERVKKYVLPIIDERDGFYISKIPFGWTLYVTNPVAAKQLLLKSSGFPKNHGLIDNMGKNPLIEFIGKDNVALSNGDTWKRQRKVMNPAFHHSLPIKTMSKVVFSLISAIEQAN
;
A
#
# COMPACT_ATOMS: atom_id res chain seq x y z
N MET A 1 17.50 -0.66 -28.16
CA MET A 1 16.41 -1.46 -28.79
C MET A 1 16.89 -2.88 -29.07
N ASP A 2 18.15 -3.07 -29.41
CA ASP A 2 18.73 -4.37 -29.81
C ASP A 2 18.67 -5.45 -28.73
N HIS A 3 18.83 -5.09 -27.45
CA HIS A 3 18.77 -6.04 -26.34
C HIS A 3 17.37 -6.68 -26.15
N LEU A 4 16.30 -5.93 -26.44
CA LEU A 4 14.92 -6.44 -26.37
C LEU A 4 14.60 -7.32 -27.58
N ILE A 5 15.10 -6.94 -28.76
CA ILE A 5 14.95 -7.72 -29.99
C ILE A 5 15.72 -9.05 -29.87
N GLN A 6 16.92 -9.01 -29.29
CA GLN A 6 17.74 -10.20 -29.05
C GLN A 6 17.11 -11.12 -27.99
N ALA A 7 16.57 -10.56 -26.90
CA ALA A 7 15.83 -11.34 -25.89
C ALA A 7 14.56 -11.98 -26.48
N TYR A 8 13.83 -11.25 -27.33
CA TYR A 8 12.67 -11.78 -28.07
C TYR A 8 13.07 -12.91 -29.01
N ASN A 9 14.11 -12.72 -29.82
CA ASN A 9 14.58 -13.75 -30.76
C ASN A 9 15.06 -15.02 -30.01
N SER A 10 15.83 -14.87 -28.92
CA SER A 10 16.25 -16.02 -28.12
C SER A 10 15.08 -16.76 -27.47
N SER A 11 14.07 -16.05 -26.96
CA SER A 11 12.90 -16.70 -26.35
C SER A 11 11.99 -17.35 -27.40
N THR A 12 11.83 -16.77 -28.59
CA THR A 12 11.09 -17.40 -29.69
C THR A 12 11.78 -18.67 -30.19
N GLN A 13 13.11 -18.71 -30.31
CA GLN A 13 13.83 -19.91 -30.74
C GLN A 13 13.72 -21.08 -29.77
N VAL A 14 13.52 -20.83 -28.47
CA VAL A 14 13.29 -21.89 -27.47
C VAL A 14 11.83 -22.36 -27.48
N LEU A 15 10.88 -21.45 -27.66
CA LEU A 15 9.45 -21.75 -27.61
C LEU A 15 8.93 -22.44 -28.88
N ILE A 16 9.43 -22.05 -30.06
CA ILE A 16 9.02 -22.60 -31.37
C ILE A 16 9.18 -24.13 -31.45
N PRO A 17 10.34 -24.75 -31.14
CA PRO A 17 10.52 -26.19 -31.26
C PRO A 17 9.68 -26.99 -30.25
N VAL A 18 9.42 -26.42 -29.07
CA VAL A 18 8.53 -27.02 -28.06
C VAL A 18 7.09 -27.03 -28.56
N LEU A 19 6.63 -25.95 -29.21
CA LEU A 19 5.30 -25.82 -29.81
C LEU A 19 5.15 -26.62 -31.12
N GLN A 20 6.23 -26.81 -31.88
CA GLN A 20 6.25 -27.56 -33.13
C GLN A 20 6.18 -29.07 -32.96
N LYS A 21 6.66 -29.61 -31.83
CA LYS A 21 6.36 -30.99 -31.44
C LYS A 21 4.85 -31.07 -31.17
N ARG A 22 4.06 -31.43 -32.19
CA ARG A 22 2.59 -31.61 -32.15
C ARG A 22 2.14 -32.78 -31.24
N SER A 23 2.72 -32.90 -30.06
CA SER A 23 2.39 -33.90 -29.04
C SER A 23 1.40 -33.31 -28.04
N LYS A 24 0.64 -34.17 -27.36
CA LYS A 24 -0.31 -33.76 -26.31
C LYS A 24 0.36 -32.93 -25.21
N ALA A 25 1.62 -33.25 -24.86
CA ALA A 25 2.40 -32.52 -23.84
C ALA A 25 2.76 -31.09 -24.24
N SER A 26 2.96 -30.82 -25.54
CA SER A 26 3.24 -29.47 -26.04
C SER A 26 2.03 -28.55 -25.88
N TYR A 27 0.83 -29.02 -26.24
CA TYR A 27 -0.41 -28.27 -26.06
C TYR A 27 -0.71 -27.98 -24.58
N ILE A 28 -0.48 -28.94 -23.69
CA ILE A 28 -0.66 -28.77 -22.25
C ILE A 28 0.30 -27.69 -21.73
N THR A 29 1.57 -27.76 -22.09
CA THR A 29 2.58 -26.75 -21.70
C THR A 29 2.21 -25.36 -22.19
N ALA A 30 1.78 -25.23 -23.44
CA ALA A 30 1.34 -23.96 -24.01
C ALA A 30 0.13 -23.38 -23.28
N ALA A 31 -0.87 -24.22 -22.96
CA ALA A 31 -2.05 -23.81 -22.22
C ALA A 31 -1.68 -23.30 -20.82
N ILE A 32 -0.80 -24.01 -20.11
CA ILE A 32 -0.31 -23.58 -18.78
C ILE A 32 0.41 -22.22 -18.89
N ALA A 33 1.28 -22.05 -19.89
CA ALA A 33 1.99 -20.78 -20.11
C ALA A 33 1.02 -19.62 -20.37
N LEU A 34 0.00 -19.82 -21.20
CA LEU A 34 -1.04 -18.82 -21.47
C LEU A 34 -1.85 -18.48 -20.22
N ILE A 35 -2.22 -19.48 -19.41
CA ILE A 35 -2.94 -19.27 -18.15
C ILE A 35 -2.09 -18.44 -17.17
N ILE A 36 -0.80 -18.76 -17.05
CA ILE A 36 0.13 -18.00 -16.20
C ILE A 36 0.26 -16.56 -16.72
N ALA A 37 0.45 -16.37 -18.02
CA ALA A 37 0.54 -15.05 -18.64
C ALA A 37 -0.74 -14.23 -18.42
N GLN A 38 -1.91 -14.85 -18.59
CA GLN A 38 -3.20 -14.22 -18.34
C GLN A 38 -3.36 -13.84 -16.87
N ARG A 39 -2.99 -14.72 -15.93
CA ARG A 39 -3.05 -14.43 -14.49
C ARG A 39 -2.13 -13.27 -14.12
N LEU A 40 -0.89 -13.28 -14.58
CA LEU A 40 0.07 -12.18 -14.37
C LEU A 40 -0.46 -10.87 -14.96
N TYR A 41 -0.93 -10.88 -16.20
CA TYR A 41 -1.52 -9.71 -16.84
C TYR A 41 -2.70 -9.19 -16.03
N SER A 42 -3.63 -10.06 -15.64
CA SER A 42 -4.81 -9.69 -14.85
C SER A 42 -4.45 -9.09 -13.49
N TYR A 43 -3.40 -9.62 -12.84
CA TYR A 43 -2.93 -9.16 -11.53
C TYR A 43 -2.34 -7.74 -11.60
N PHE A 44 -1.57 -7.44 -12.65
CA PHE A 44 -0.96 -6.12 -12.86
C PHE A 44 -1.88 -5.13 -13.58
N ARG A 45 -3.05 -5.57 -14.08
CA ARG A 45 -3.97 -4.69 -14.81
C ARG A 45 -4.65 -3.72 -13.85
N VAL A 46 -4.68 -2.45 -14.23
CA VAL A 46 -5.40 -1.40 -13.51
C VAL A 46 -6.92 -1.60 -13.69
N PRO A 47 -7.71 -1.61 -12.60
CA PRO A 47 -9.17 -1.64 -12.64
C PRO A 47 -9.73 -0.48 -13.47
N LYS A 48 -10.82 -0.72 -14.23
CA LYS A 48 -11.36 0.27 -15.19
C LYS A 48 -11.62 1.65 -14.56
N HIS A 49 -12.18 1.68 -13.36
CA HIS A 49 -12.52 2.91 -12.62
C HIS A 49 -11.30 3.69 -12.09
N LEU A 50 -10.10 3.10 -12.10
CA LEU A 50 -8.86 3.75 -11.64
C LEU A 50 -7.95 4.20 -12.79
N ARG A 51 -8.27 3.87 -14.05
CA ARG A 51 -7.38 4.13 -15.20
C ARG A 51 -7.18 5.61 -15.52
N GLY A 52 -8.08 6.48 -15.06
CA GLY A 52 -7.97 7.93 -15.28
C GLY A 52 -6.91 8.63 -14.44
N PHE A 53 -6.37 7.94 -13.43
CA PHE A 53 -5.39 8.51 -12.50
C PHE A 53 -3.95 8.13 -12.89
N PRO A 54 -2.97 9.00 -12.60
CA PRO A 54 -1.58 8.68 -12.84
C PRO A 54 -1.13 7.54 -11.94
N LYS A 55 -0.26 6.69 -12.48
CA LYS A 55 0.11 5.42 -11.87
C LYS A 55 1.58 5.42 -11.45
N LEU A 56 1.85 5.04 -10.21
CA LEU A 56 3.22 4.81 -9.76
C LEU A 56 3.88 3.61 -10.47
N PRO A 57 5.18 3.67 -10.76
CA PRO A 57 5.89 2.55 -11.38
C PRO A 57 5.97 1.35 -10.43
N TYR A 58 5.22 0.28 -10.73
CA TYR A 58 5.12 -0.92 -9.89
C TYR A 58 6.48 -1.48 -9.47
N PHE A 59 7.36 -1.76 -10.44
CA PHE A 59 8.67 -2.34 -10.18
C PHE A 59 9.61 -1.38 -9.43
N GLY A 60 9.48 -0.06 -9.65
CA GLY A 60 10.25 0.94 -8.91
C GLY A 60 9.89 0.94 -7.43
N ILE A 61 8.60 0.89 -7.12
CA ILE A 61 8.11 0.78 -5.74
C ILE A 61 8.47 -0.57 -5.11
N ALA A 62 8.33 -1.67 -5.86
CA ALA A 62 8.70 -3.01 -5.39
C ALA A 62 10.19 -3.07 -5.03
N LYS A 63 11.06 -2.60 -5.91
CA LYS A 63 12.51 -2.53 -5.68
C LYS A 63 12.81 -1.67 -4.45
N SER A 64 12.20 -0.50 -4.35
CA SER A 64 12.36 0.43 -3.22
C SER A 64 12.03 -0.21 -1.87
N LEU A 65 10.96 -1.02 -1.81
CA LEU A 65 10.61 -1.77 -0.60
C LEU A 65 11.62 -2.90 -0.30
N LEU A 66 12.01 -3.66 -1.31
CA LEU A 66 12.98 -4.76 -1.16
C LEU A 66 14.36 -4.24 -0.71
N THR A 67 14.79 -3.08 -1.21
CA THR A 67 16.04 -2.43 -0.81
C THR A 67 15.91 -1.62 0.49
N LYS A 68 14.75 -1.66 1.15
CA LYS A 68 14.46 -0.90 2.38
C LYS A 68 14.77 0.60 2.25
N GLU A 69 14.55 1.17 1.07
CA GLU A 69 14.70 2.60 0.84
C GLU A 69 13.78 3.37 1.80
N LEU A 70 14.31 4.43 2.41
CA LEU A 70 13.59 5.25 3.37
C LEU A 70 12.29 5.79 2.75
N PRO A 71 11.17 5.81 3.50
CA PRO A 71 9.89 6.29 2.98
C PRO A 71 9.96 7.70 2.37
N ARG A 72 10.74 8.60 2.98
CA ARG A 72 10.93 9.97 2.49
C ARG A 72 11.57 10.02 1.10
N GLU A 73 12.63 9.24 0.89
CA GLU A 73 13.33 9.18 -0.41
C GLU A 73 12.42 8.57 -1.48
N ARG A 74 11.67 7.51 -1.13
CA ARG A 74 10.68 6.91 -2.02
C ARG A 74 9.60 7.92 -2.45
N VAL A 75 9.06 8.70 -1.50
CA VAL A 75 8.07 9.74 -1.80
C VAL A 75 8.66 10.78 -2.73
N LYS A 76 9.87 11.28 -2.44
CA LYS A 76 10.57 12.26 -3.28
C LYS A 76 10.79 11.76 -4.70
N LYS A 77 11.16 10.50 -4.86
CA LYS A 77 11.50 9.89 -6.15
C LYS A 77 10.27 9.54 -7.01
N TYR A 78 9.20 9.03 -6.40
CA TYR A 78 8.08 8.45 -7.14
C TYR A 78 6.78 9.21 -6.99
N VAL A 79 6.51 9.83 -5.85
CA VAL A 79 5.20 10.44 -5.55
C VAL A 79 5.21 11.91 -5.90
N LEU A 80 6.20 12.69 -5.42
CA LEU A 80 6.28 14.14 -5.65
C LEU A 80 6.17 14.52 -7.14
N PRO A 81 6.89 13.87 -8.08
CA PRO A 81 6.80 14.25 -9.49
C PRO A 81 5.40 14.07 -10.10
N ILE A 82 4.57 13.19 -9.53
CA ILE A 82 3.26 12.84 -10.10
C ILE A 82 2.14 13.68 -9.47
N ILE A 83 2.25 14.04 -8.19
CA ILE A 83 1.21 14.80 -7.51
C ILE A 83 1.13 16.24 -8.03
N ASP A 84 2.26 16.80 -8.46
CA ASP A 84 2.34 18.17 -8.98
C ASP A 84 1.69 18.29 -10.38
N GLU A 85 1.61 17.19 -11.15
CA GLU A 85 1.07 17.18 -12.52
C GLU A 85 -0.46 16.96 -12.60
N ARG A 86 -1.08 16.37 -11.57
CA ARG A 86 -2.44 15.80 -11.64
C ARG A 86 -3.29 16.10 -10.40
N ASP A 87 -3.19 17.32 -9.90
CA ASP A 87 -4.00 17.85 -8.80
C ASP A 87 -3.97 17.00 -7.51
N GLY A 88 -2.87 16.28 -7.25
CA GLY A 88 -2.70 15.51 -6.03
C GLY A 88 -3.46 14.19 -5.95
N PHE A 89 -3.73 13.53 -7.08
CA PHE A 89 -4.29 12.17 -7.11
C PHE A 89 -3.36 11.19 -7.83
N TYR A 90 -3.17 10.00 -7.26
CA TYR A 90 -2.40 8.94 -7.93
C TYR A 90 -2.82 7.55 -7.48
N ILE A 91 -2.48 6.54 -8.27
CA ILE A 91 -2.74 5.14 -7.93
C ILE A 91 -1.45 4.36 -7.71
N SER A 92 -1.48 3.46 -6.74
CA SER A 92 -0.43 2.46 -6.54
C SER A 92 -1.06 1.11 -6.23
N LYS A 93 -0.46 0.03 -6.77
CA LYS A 93 -0.82 -1.34 -6.42
C LYS A 93 -0.08 -1.83 -5.16
N ILE A 94 1.08 -1.26 -4.87
CA ILE A 94 1.94 -1.69 -3.78
C ILE A 94 1.84 -0.65 -2.64
N PRO A 95 1.75 -1.07 -1.38
CA PRO A 95 1.80 -2.47 -0.89
C PRO A 95 0.42 -3.15 -0.76
N PHE A 96 -0.67 -2.42 -0.93
CA PHE A 96 -1.99 -2.82 -0.43
C PHE A 96 -3.03 -3.22 -1.49
N GLY A 97 -2.58 -3.51 -2.71
CA GLY A 97 -3.47 -3.63 -3.87
C GLY A 97 -3.70 -2.26 -4.53
N TRP A 98 -4.54 -2.25 -5.58
CA TRP A 98 -4.84 -1.03 -6.31
C TRP A 98 -5.61 -0.03 -5.44
N THR A 99 -4.94 1.03 -5.04
CA THR A 99 -5.48 2.07 -4.16
C THR A 99 -5.30 3.44 -4.81
N LEU A 100 -6.35 4.27 -4.74
CA LEU A 100 -6.28 5.69 -5.06
C LEU A 100 -5.80 6.46 -3.82
N TYR A 101 -4.70 7.18 -3.99
CA TYR A 101 -4.13 8.06 -2.99
C TYR A 101 -4.53 9.49 -3.30
N VAL A 102 -4.85 10.23 -2.24
CA VAL A 102 -5.31 11.62 -2.28
C VAL A 102 -4.34 12.46 -1.45
N THR A 103 -3.63 13.37 -2.10
CA THR A 103 -2.71 14.34 -1.47
C THR A 103 -3.24 15.76 -1.55
N ASN A 104 -4.27 16.02 -2.36
CA ASN A 104 -4.96 17.30 -2.37
C ASN A 104 -5.68 17.55 -1.03
N PRO A 105 -5.37 18.64 -0.31
CA PRO A 105 -5.92 18.88 1.02
C PRO A 105 -7.45 19.11 1.01
N VAL A 106 -7.99 19.73 -0.04
CA VAL A 106 -9.43 19.98 -0.17
C VAL A 106 -10.18 18.66 -0.37
N ALA A 107 -9.68 17.80 -1.27
CA ALA A 107 -10.26 16.49 -1.51
C ALA A 107 -10.10 15.55 -0.30
N ALA A 108 -8.93 15.55 0.34
CA ALA A 108 -8.68 14.76 1.54
C ALA A 108 -9.64 15.15 2.67
N LYS A 109 -9.87 16.46 2.89
CA LYS A 109 -10.85 16.94 3.86
C LYS A 109 -12.25 16.42 3.55
N GLN A 110 -12.69 16.49 2.29
CA GLN A 110 -14.01 15.98 1.89
C GLN A 110 -14.14 14.48 2.13
N LEU A 111 -13.11 13.70 1.81
CA LEU A 111 -13.08 12.25 2.02
C LEU A 111 -13.16 11.90 3.52
N LEU A 112 -12.38 12.59 4.36
CA LEU A 112 -12.32 12.35 5.81
C LEU A 112 -13.59 12.79 6.55
N LEU A 113 -14.29 13.83 6.07
CA LEU A 113 -15.54 14.29 6.68
C LEU A 113 -16.76 13.44 6.27
N LYS A 114 -16.72 12.78 5.11
CA LYS A 114 -17.83 11.95 4.60
C LYS A 114 -17.66 10.47 5.00
N SER A 115 -17.61 10.20 6.29
CA SER A 115 -17.38 8.84 6.84
C SER A 115 -18.42 7.79 6.44
N SER A 116 -19.65 8.21 6.08
CA SER A 116 -20.67 7.30 5.55
C SER A 116 -20.40 6.85 4.11
N GLY A 117 -19.82 7.74 3.29
CA GLY A 117 -19.46 7.43 1.90
C GLY A 117 -18.08 6.76 1.77
N PHE A 118 -17.19 7.01 2.73
CA PHE A 118 -15.83 6.47 2.78
C PHE A 118 -15.55 5.84 4.15
N PRO A 119 -16.15 4.68 4.48
CA PRO A 119 -15.87 4.00 5.72
C PRO A 119 -14.42 3.50 5.74
N LYS A 120 -13.82 3.46 6.93
CA LYS A 120 -12.49 2.89 7.13
C LYS A 120 -12.49 1.41 6.74
N ASN A 121 -11.50 1.00 5.94
CA ASN A 121 -11.38 -0.36 5.43
C ASN A 121 -10.63 -1.26 6.43
N HIS A 122 -11.18 -2.45 6.71
CA HIS A 122 -10.55 -3.48 7.55
C HIS A 122 -9.72 -4.50 6.75
N GLY A 123 -9.75 -4.45 5.42
CA GLY A 123 -9.11 -5.43 4.55
C GLY A 123 -7.61 -5.63 4.79
N LEU A 124 -6.89 -4.62 5.27
CA LEU A 124 -5.48 -4.78 5.66
C LEU A 124 -5.32 -5.69 6.87
N ILE A 125 -6.13 -5.47 7.90
CA ILE A 125 -6.12 -6.27 9.12
C ILE A 125 -6.59 -7.69 8.82
N ASP A 126 -7.62 -7.82 7.99
CA ASP A 126 -8.16 -9.13 7.61
C ASP A 126 -7.15 -9.95 6.79
N ASN A 127 -6.43 -9.31 5.86
CA ASN A 127 -5.36 -9.96 5.09
C ASN A 127 -4.16 -10.36 5.95
N MET A 128 -3.90 -9.66 7.06
CA MET A 128 -2.85 -10.03 8.02
C MET A 128 -3.23 -11.24 8.89
N GLY A 129 -4.50 -11.67 8.86
CA GLY A 129 -4.97 -12.84 9.59
C GLY A 129 -4.93 -12.67 11.11
N LYS A 130 -4.96 -13.79 11.83
CA LYS A 130 -4.78 -13.81 13.29
C LYS A 130 -3.28 -13.74 13.59
N ASN A 131 -2.85 -12.64 14.18
CA ASN A 131 -1.51 -12.50 14.72
C ASN A 131 -1.56 -11.78 16.09
N PRO A 132 -0.54 -11.93 16.95
CA PRO A 132 -0.56 -11.38 18.30
C PRO A 132 -0.75 -9.85 18.34
N LEU A 133 -0.24 -9.14 17.32
CA LEU A 133 -0.39 -7.69 17.23
C LEU A 133 -1.85 -7.28 16.97
N ILE A 134 -2.55 -7.98 16.08
CA ILE A 134 -3.97 -7.74 15.79
C ILE A 134 -4.85 -8.14 16.97
N GLU A 135 -4.48 -9.20 17.70
CA GLU A 135 -5.18 -9.59 18.92
C GLU A 135 -5.01 -8.56 20.03
N PHE A 136 -3.79 -8.01 20.19
CA PHE A 136 -3.50 -6.96 21.17
C PHE A 136 -4.20 -5.63 20.85
N ILE A 137 -4.09 -5.15 19.61
CA ILE A 137 -4.68 -3.86 19.19
C ILE A 137 -6.22 -3.97 19.09
N GLY A 138 -6.73 -5.16 18.79
CA GLY A 138 -8.13 -5.41 18.51
C GLY A 138 -8.56 -4.90 17.13
N LYS A 139 -9.45 -5.64 16.48
CA LYS A 139 -9.99 -5.27 15.15
C LYS A 139 -10.88 -4.02 15.20
N ASP A 140 -11.66 -3.88 16.27
CA ASP A 140 -12.63 -2.79 16.44
C ASP A 140 -12.18 -1.77 17.49
N ASN A 141 -10.99 -1.18 17.32
CA ASN A 141 -10.57 -0.04 18.15
C ASN A 141 -11.04 1.30 17.55
N VAL A 142 -10.92 2.39 18.31
CA VAL A 142 -11.40 3.73 17.88
C VAL A 142 -10.77 4.22 16.57
N ALA A 143 -9.55 3.79 16.25
CA ALA A 143 -8.87 4.22 15.05
C ALA A 143 -9.42 3.49 13.82
N LEU A 144 -9.92 2.27 13.97
CA LEU A 144 -10.32 1.38 12.87
C LEU A 144 -11.85 1.24 12.73
N SER A 145 -12.59 1.40 13.84
CA SER A 145 -14.05 1.30 13.87
C SER A 145 -14.75 2.43 13.11
N ASN A 146 -15.97 2.14 12.65
CA ASN A 146 -16.88 3.04 11.95
C ASN A 146 -18.22 3.17 12.70
N GLY A 147 -19.09 4.08 12.25
CA GLY A 147 -20.48 4.15 12.69
C GLY A 147 -20.66 4.35 14.19
N ASP A 148 -21.65 3.67 14.78
CA ASP A 148 -22.02 3.85 16.18
C ASP A 148 -21.02 3.26 17.17
N THR A 149 -20.33 2.17 16.80
CA THR A 149 -19.21 1.62 17.57
C THR A 149 -18.13 2.66 17.77
N TRP A 150 -17.73 3.35 16.69
CA TRP A 150 -16.78 4.45 16.76
C TRP A 150 -17.28 5.61 17.61
N LYS A 151 -18.54 6.04 17.42
CA LYS A 151 -19.13 7.14 18.22
C LYS A 151 -19.10 6.83 19.72
N ARG A 152 -19.44 5.59 20.10
CA ARG A 152 -19.42 5.14 21.49
C ARG A 152 -18.01 5.18 22.06
N GLN A 153 -17.02 4.62 21.36
CA GLN A 153 -15.62 4.62 21.78
C GLN A 153 -15.05 6.03 21.89
N ARG A 154 -15.30 6.88 20.88
CA ARG A 154 -14.88 8.27 20.87
C ARG A 154 -15.48 9.07 22.03
N LYS A 155 -16.74 8.84 22.39
CA LYS A 155 -17.39 9.52 23.52
C LYS A 155 -16.66 9.27 24.84
N VAL A 156 -16.19 8.04 25.06
CA VAL A 156 -15.42 7.66 26.25
C VAL A 156 -14.01 8.24 26.22
N MET A 157 -13.37 8.28 25.05
CA MET A 157 -11.98 8.72 24.92
C MET A 157 -11.81 10.25 24.89
N ASN A 158 -12.75 10.98 24.29
CA ASN A 158 -12.65 12.43 24.09
C ASN A 158 -12.25 13.20 25.37
N PRO A 159 -12.83 12.94 26.57
CA PRO A 159 -12.43 13.64 27.79
C PRO A 159 -10.92 13.62 28.02
N ALA A 160 -10.26 12.47 27.84
CA ALA A 160 -8.81 12.33 28.04
C ALA A 160 -7.97 13.26 27.14
N PHE A 161 -8.51 13.72 26.01
CA PHE A 161 -7.86 14.65 25.09
C PHE A 161 -8.30 16.12 25.26
N HIS A 162 -9.35 16.39 26.04
CA HIS A 162 -9.83 17.75 26.31
C HIS A 162 -9.46 18.26 27.71
N HIS A 163 -8.99 17.38 28.60
CA HIS A 163 -8.38 17.80 29.86
C HIS A 163 -7.04 18.50 29.58
N SER A 164 -6.69 19.46 30.44
CA SER A 164 -5.37 20.11 30.42
C SER A 164 -4.28 19.04 30.51
N LEU A 165 -3.32 19.08 29.58
CA LEU A 165 -2.19 18.15 29.55
C LEU A 165 -1.49 18.13 30.92
N PRO A 166 -1.12 16.95 31.47
CA PRO A 166 -0.41 16.85 32.74
C PRO A 166 1.07 17.23 32.56
N ILE A 167 1.34 18.52 32.32
CA ILE A 167 2.65 19.07 31.96
C ILE A 167 3.72 18.64 32.97
N LYS A 168 3.42 18.68 34.27
CA LYS A 168 4.36 18.26 35.34
C LYS A 168 4.77 16.80 35.23
N THR A 169 3.84 15.91 34.87
CA THR A 169 4.12 14.48 34.70
C THR A 169 4.93 14.26 33.44
N MET A 170 4.51 14.88 32.33
CA MET A 170 5.23 14.81 31.05
C MET A 170 6.66 15.34 31.17
N SER A 171 6.87 16.48 31.82
CA SER A 171 8.19 17.08 32.00
C SER A 171 9.11 16.18 32.82
N LYS A 172 8.61 15.57 33.91
CA LYS A 172 9.38 14.62 34.71
C LYS A 172 9.87 13.44 33.87
N VAL A 173 8.98 12.84 33.08
CA VAL A 173 9.35 11.71 32.21
C VAL A 173 10.39 12.12 31.17
N VAL A 174 10.24 13.30 30.57
CA VAL A 174 11.23 13.83 29.60
C VAL A 174 12.59 14.04 30.27
N PHE A 175 12.65 14.68 31.44
CA PHE A 175 13.91 14.87 32.16
C PHE A 175 14.54 13.55 32.58
N SER A 176 13.74 12.59 33.07
CA SER A 176 14.23 11.25 33.37
C SER A 176 14.82 10.55 32.15
N LEU A 177 14.20 10.69 30.97
CA LEU A 177 14.73 10.17 29.72
C LEU A 177 16.07 10.83 29.36
N ILE A 178 16.16 12.16 29.45
CA ILE A 178 17.40 12.90 29.18
C ILE A 178 18.52 12.41 30.11
N SER A 179 18.27 12.34 31.41
CA SER A 179 19.25 11.85 32.38
C SER A 179 19.70 10.41 32.09
N ALA A 180 18.79 9.54 31.66
CA ALA A 180 19.14 8.17 31.27
C ALA A 180 20.04 8.12 30.02
N ILE A 181 19.80 9.02 29.05
CA ILE A 181 20.64 9.14 27.85
C ILE A 181 22.04 9.68 28.22
N GLU A 182 22.11 10.67 29.11
CA GLU A 182 23.39 11.23 29.59
C GLU A 182 24.22 10.21 30.35
N GLN A 183 23.60 9.34 31.17
CA GLN A 183 24.31 8.28 31.90
C GLN A 183 24.81 7.14 31.01
N ALA A 184 24.18 6.94 29.84
CA ALA A 184 24.52 5.88 28.90
C ALA A 184 25.60 6.27 27.88
N ASN A 185 25.95 7.56 27.79
CA ASN A 185 27.04 8.10 26.98
C ASN A 185 28.27 8.41 27.83
#